data_AF-A0A2J2H5X7-F1
#
_entry.id   AF-A0A2J2H5X7-F1
#
_cell.length_a   1.000
_cell.length_b   1.000
_cell.length_c   1.000
_cell.angle_alpha   90.00
_cell.angle_beta   90.00
_cell.angle_gamma   90.00
#
_symmetry.space_group_name_H-M   'P 1'
#
loop_
_entity.id
_entity.type
_entity.pdbx_description
1 polymer ?
#
loop_
_entity_poly.entity_id
_entity_poly.type
_entity_poly.pdbx_seq_one_letter_code
_entity_poly.pdbx_strand_id
1 'polypeptide(L)'
;ELADWLIALMPTGRMWEVARALRQSYGDEVVLLTALALNLHEVQYNGLDESGVLSKYSTPQQVEEDVKELAQRTAEFAEALRQRLSLK
;
A
#
# COMPACT_ATOMS: atom_id res chain seq x y z
N GLU A 1 19.72 -6.68 -3.10
CA GLU A 1 19.76 -7.09 -4.52
C GLU A 1 18.53 -7.89 -4.95
N LEU A 2 18.30 -9.13 -4.49
CA LEU A 2 17.11 -9.90 -4.94
C LEU A 2 15.78 -9.23 -4.55
N ALA A 3 15.71 -8.67 -3.33
CA ALA A 3 14.53 -7.94 -2.86
C ALA A 3 14.24 -6.69 -3.70
N ASP A 4 15.27 -5.97 -4.12
CA ASP A 4 15.12 -4.75 -4.94
C ASP A 4 14.57 -5.09 -6.33
N TRP A 5 15.08 -6.18 -6.94
CA TRP A 5 14.53 -6.71 -8.19
C TRP A 5 13.09 -7.17 -8.05
N LEU A 6 12.77 -7.86 -6.95
CA LEU A 6 11.43 -8.33 -6.67
C LEU A 6 10.46 -7.16 -6.48
N ILE A 7 10.86 -6.11 -5.76
CA ILE A 7 10.07 -4.88 -5.60
C ILE A 7 9.86 -4.19 -6.96
N ALA A 8 10.89 -4.09 -7.78
CA ALA A 8 10.83 -3.38 -9.07
C ALA A 8 9.97 -4.10 -10.13
N LEU A 9 9.91 -5.44 -10.09
CA LEU A 9 9.24 -6.25 -11.12
C LEU A 9 7.93 -6.89 -10.66
N MET A 10 7.53 -6.70 -9.40
CA MET A 10 6.33 -7.36 -8.87
C MET A 10 5.07 -6.88 -9.60
N PRO A 11 4.27 -7.80 -10.16
CA PRO A 11 2.96 -7.44 -10.68
C PRO A 11 2.07 -6.91 -9.56
N THR A 12 1.36 -5.80 -9.79
CA THR A 12 0.52 -5.17 -8.77
C THR A 12 -0.52 -6.13 -8.18
N GLY A 13 -1.11 -6.99 -9.02
CA GLY A 13 -2.06 -8.02 -8.58
C GLY A 13 -1.47 -9.10 -7.65
N ARG A 14 -0.14 -9.24 -7.58
CA ARG A 14 0.55 -10.17 -6.67
C ARG A 14 0.93 -9.51 -5.34
N MET A 15 0.98 -8.18 -5.27
CA MET A 15 1.42 -7.45 -4.07
C MET A 15 0.55 -7.79 -2.85
N TRP A 16 -0.75 -7.97 -3.04
CA TRP A 16 -1.65 -8.33 -1.94
C TRP A 16 -1.33 -9.71 -1.34
N GLU A 17 -1.03 -10.70 -2.19
CA GLU A 17 -0.65 -12.04 -1.72
C GLU A 17 0.66 -12.01 -0.94
N VAL A 18 1.63 -11.24 -1.43
CA VAL A 18 2.92 -11.04 -0.74
C VAL A 18 2.71 -10.35 0.62
N ALA A 19 1.91 -9.28 0.67
CA ALA A 19 1.62 -8.60 1.92
C ALA A 19 0.97 -9.54 2.95
N ARG A 20 0.04 -10.40 2.50
CA ARG A 20 -0.58 -11.42 3.37
C ARG A 20 0.43 -12.45 3.89
N ALA A 21 1.42 -12.83 3.09
CA ALA A 21 2.50 -13.69 3.55
C ALA A 21 3.39 -12.98 4.60
N LEU A 22 3.69 -11.70 4.38
CA LEU A 22 4.50 -10.88 5.29
C LEU A 22 3.80 -10.55 6.62
N ARG A 23 2.47 -10.66 6.67
CA ARG A 23 1.65 -10.40 7.87
C ARG A 23 2.17 -11.09 9.13
N GLN A 24 2.62 -12.34 9.03
CA GLN A 24 3.11 -13.10 10.19
C GLN A 24 4.35 -12.47 10.84
N SER A 25 5.20 -11.82 10.05
CA SER A 25 6.46 -11.22 10.53
C SER A 25 6.32 -9.73 10.84
N TYR A 26 5.41 -9.04 10.16
CA TYR A 26 5.33 -7.58 10.14
C TYR A 26 3.98 -7.02 10.64
N GLY A 27 3.02 -7.88 10.97
CA GLY A 27 1.72 -7.51 11.48
C GLY A 27 0.73 -7.10 10.39
N ASP A 28 -0.46 -6.67 10.81
CA ASP A 28 -1.59 -6.35 9.92
C ASP A 28 -1.33 -5.08 9.09
N GLU A 29 -0.53 -4.16 9.62
CA GLU A 29 -0.23 -2.86 9.02
C GLU A 29 0.28 -3.00 7.59
N VAL A 30 1.17 -3.97 7.32
CA VAL A 30 1.71 -4.19 5.96
C VAL A 30 0.61 -4.57 4.95
N VAL A 31 -0.41 -5.30 5.39
CA VAL A 31 -1.54 -5.70 4.53
C VAL A 31 -2.46 -4.51 4.27
N LEU A 32 -2.74 -3.70 5.30
CA LEU A 32 -3.61 -2.54 5.20
C LEU A 32 -3.00 -1.46 4.31
N LEU A 33 -1.71 -1.15 4.50
CA LEU A 33 -0.99 -0.18 3.66
C LEU A 33 -0.91 -0.66 2.21
N THR A 34 -0.67 -1.95 1.98
CA THR A 34 -0.68 -2.50 0.62
C THR A 34 -2.07 -2.40 -0.01
N ALA A 35 -3.13 -2.72 0.73
CA ALA A 35 -4.50 -2.61 0.20
C ALA A 35 -4.86 -1.16 -0.16
N LEU A 36 -4.47 -0.19 0.66
CA LEU A 36 -4.66 1.24 0.37
C LEU A 36 -3.87 1.68 -0.88
N ALA A 37 -2.60 1.27 -0.99
CA ALA A 37 -1.78 1.55 -2.15
C ALA A 37 -2.36 0.95 -3.45
N LEU A 38 -2.93 -0.26 -3.38
CA LEU A 38 -3.60 -0.90 -4.50
C LEU A 38 -4.87 -0.16 -4.92
N ASN A 39 -5.70 0.27 -3.96
CA ASN A 39 -6.88 1.09 -4.27
C ASN A 39 -6.49 2.39 -4.98
N LEU A 40 -5.45 3.08 -4.51
CA LEU A 40 -4.94 4.30 -5.15
C LEU A 40 -4.34 4.03 -6.54
N HIS A 41 -3.69 2.89 -6.72
CA HIS A 41 -3.18 2.47 -8.03
C HIS A 41 -4.31 2.25 -9.04
N GLU A 42 -5.44 1.68 -8.62
CA GLU A 42 -6.61 1.49 -9.49
C GLU A 42 -7.17 2.82 -10.03
N VAL A 43 -7.11 3.90 -9.26
CA VAL A 43 -7.52 5.25 -9.71
C VAL A 43 -6.73 5.70 -10.93
N GLN A 44 -5.46 5.32 -11.05
CA GLN A 44 -4.62 5.70 -12.19
C GLN A 44 -5.13 5.11 -13.51
N TYR A 45 -5.83 3.97 -13.44
CA TYR A 45 -6.36 3.28 -14.62
C TYR A 45 -7.85 3.54 -14.84
N ASN A 46 -8.63 3.52 -13.76
CA ASN A 46 -10.10 3.64 -13.83
C ASN A 46 -10.59 5.09 -13.71
N GLY A 47 -9.74 5.99 -13.23
CA GLY A 47 -10.12 7.37 -12.93
C GLY A 47 -10.99 7.48 -11.68
N LEU A 48 -11.61 8.64 -11.54
CA LEU A 48 -12.67 8.89 -10.56
C LEU A 48 -13.99 8.35 -11.09
N ASP A 49 -14.76 7.74 -10.22
CA ASP A 49 -16.06 7.17 -10.54
C ASP A 49 -17.12 7.67 -9.57
N GLU A 50 -17.98 8.57 -10.04
CA GLU A 50 -19.11 9.09 -9.26
C GLU A 50 -20.13 7.99 -8.91
N SER A 51 -20.19 6.90 -9.69
CA SER A 51 -21.10 5.78 -9.44
C SER A 51 -20.58 4.81 -8.38
N GLY A 52 -19.26 4.80 -8.12
CA GLY A 52 -18.61 3.89 -7.17
C GLY A 52 -18.55 2.43 -7.61
N VAL A 53 -18.81 2.12 -8.89
CA VAL A 53 -18.91 0.75 -9.42
C VAL A 53 -17.55 0.23 -9.90
N LEU A 54 -16.76 1.09 -10.55
CA LEU A 54 -15.46 0.79 -11.14
C LEU A 54 -14.29 1.33 -10.31
N SER A 55 -14.53 2.34 -9.47
CA SER A 55 -13.54 2.91 -8.56
C SER A 55 -14.15 3.22 -7.21
N LYS A 56 -13.32 3.12 -6.17
CA LYS A 56 -13.70 3.49 -4.79
C LYS A 56 -13.69 5.01 -4.59
N TYR A 57 -13.09 5.75 -5.51
CA TYR A 57 -12.88 7.19 -5.41
C TYR A 57 -13.81 7.92 -6.36
N SER A 58 -14.65 8.78 -5.80
CA SER A 58 -15.56 9.64 -6.55
C SER A 58 -15.04 11.07 -6.67
N THR A 59 -14.12 11.49 -5.81
CA THR A 59 -13.59 12.87 -5.81
C THR A 59 -12.07 12.92 -5.70
N PRO A 60 -11.41 13.97 -6.25
CA PRO A 60 -9.97 14.17 -6.07
C PRO A 60 -9.56 14.30 -4.60
N GLN A 61 -10.42 14.86 -3.75
CA GLN A 61 -10.14 15.08 -2.33
C GLN A 61 -9.95 13.76 -1.59
N GLN A 62 -10.77 12.73 -1.87
CA GLN A 62 -10.60 11.40 -1.28
C GLN A 62 -9.25 10.79 -1.66
N VAL A 63 -8.84 10.95 -2.92
CA VAL A 63 -7.53 10.48 -3.40
C VAL A 63 -6.40 11.22 -2.67
N GLU A 64 -6.53 12.54 -2.52
CA GLU A 64 -5.54 13.36 -1.82
C GLU A 64 -5.39 12.95 -0.34
N GLU A 65 -6.52 12.74 0.35
CA GLU A 65 -6.56 12.29 1.74
C GLU A 65 -5.88 10.92 1.90
N ASP A 66 -6.24 9.95 1.06
CA ASP A 66 -5.70 8.60 1.12
C ASP A 66 -4.22 8.53 0.72
N VAL A 67 -3.76 9.37 -0.22
CA VAL A 67 -2.33 9.49 -0.54
C VAL A 67 -1.55 10.03 0.65
N LYS A 68 -2.07 11.06 1.32
CA LYS A 68 -1.43 11.62 2.53
C LYS A 68 -1.38 10.59 3.65
N GLU A 69 -2.49 9.89 3.89
CA GLU A 69 -2.55 8.84 4.90
C GLU A 69 -1.58 7.71 4.60
N LEU A 70 -1.55 7.20 3.36
CA LEU A 70 -0.63 6.15 2.94
C LEU A 70 0.83 6.57 3.16
N ALA A 71 1.20 7.78 2.73
CA ALA A 71 2.56 8.29 2.88
C ALA A 71 2.97 8.40 4.35
N GLN A 72 2.11 9.00 5.18
CA GLN A 72 2.37 9.18 6.60
C GLN A 72 2.52 7.85 7.33
N ARG A 73 1.55 6.95 7.18
CA ARG A 73 1.56 5.66 7.88
C ARG A 73 2.66 4.73 7.40
N THR A 74 3.01 4.78 6.12
CA THR A 74 4.15 4.02 5.59
C THR A 74 5.46 4.51 6.20
N ALA A 75 5.64 5.82 6.37
CA ALA A 75 6.82 6.38 7.02
C ALA A 75 6.91 5.97 8.50
N GLU A 76 5.80 6.06 9.24
CA GLU A 76 5.72 5.61 10.64
C GLU A 76 6.01 4.12 10.78
N PHE A 77 5.42 3.30 9.91
CA PHE A 77 5.64 1.87 9.90
C PHE A 77 7.10 1.51 9.58
N ALA A 78 7.71 2.18 8.58
CA ALA A 78 9.11 1.97 8.24
C ALA A 78 10.05 2.33 9.40
N GLU A 79 9.78 3.45 10.09
CA GLU A 79 10.58 3.88 11.24
C GLU A 79 10.43 2.90 12.43
N ALA A 80 9.20 2.46 12.74
CA ALA A 80 8.95 1.45 13.76
C ALA A 80 9.67 0.12 13.44
N LEU A 81 9.68 -0.30 12.18
CA LEU A 81 10.42 -1.48 11.74
C LEU A 81 11.92 -1.30 11.89
N ARG A 82 12.46 -0.13 11.52
CA ARG A 82 13.89 0.19 11.67
C ARG A 82 14.32 0.08 13.12
N GLN A 83 13.54 0.66 14.04
CA GLN A 83 13.80 0.57 15.48
C GLN A 83 13.75 -0.88 15.97
N ARG A 84 12.72 -1.64 15.60
CA ARG A 84 12.58 -3.06 15.94
C ARG A 84 13.74 -3.92 15.44
N LEU A 85 14.28 -3.61 14.26
CA LEU A 85 15.41 -4.32 13.67
C LEU A 85 16.75 -3.88 14.28
N SER A 86 16.91 -2.62 14.69
CA SER A 86 18.11 -2.14 15.39
C SER A 86 18.24 -2.64 16.82
N LEU A 87 17.14 -3.09 17.42
CA LEU A 87 17.10 -3.67 18.77
C LEU A 87 17.38 -5.19 18.78
N LYS A 88 17.53 -5.81 17.61
CA LYS A 88 17.91 -7.22 17.42
C LYS A 88 19.36 -7.33 16.98
#